data_AF-A0A3B1A961-F1
#
_entry.id   AF-A0A3B1A961-F1
#
_cell.length_a   1.000
_cell.length_b   1.000
_cell.length_c   1.000
_cell.angle_alpha   90.00
_cell.angle_beta   90.00
_cell.angle_gamma   90.00
#
_symmetry.space_group_name_H-M   'P 1'
#
loop_
_entity.id
_entity.type
_entity.pdbx_description
1 polymer ?
#
loop_
_entity_poly.entity_id
_entity_poly.type
_entity_poly.pdbx_seq_one_letter_code
_entity_poly.pdbx_strand_id
1 'polypeptide(L)'
;VQLTWGYNYQRIDHKLGNGTFPNKNKTKETDYNKGFTISSPTKSIYLNPNKALEKENAYIGLVWGMQKGIYTSKKISDYINAIKNDYINARRVINGIDQANKIAGYAENFEILLRTSTK
;
A
#
# COMPACT_ATOMS: atom_id res chain seq x y z
N VAL A 1 -6.25 1.35 2.29
CA VAL A 1 -6.16 0.47 1.09
C VAL A 1 -6.83 -0.84 1.45
N GLN A 2 -7.63 -1.43 0.54
CA GLN A 2 -8.15 -2.77 0.77
C GLN A 2 -7.05 -3.77 0.40
N LEU A 3 -6.40 -4.37 1.40
CA LEU A 3 -5.37 -5.38 1.16
C LEU A 3 -6.02 -6.67 0.64
N THR A 4 -5.38 -7.26 -0.36
CA THR A 4 -5.76 -8.55 -0.96
C THR A 4 -4.51 -9.36 -1.21
N TRP A 5 -4.65 -10.68 -1.40
CA TRP A 5 -3.59 -11.65 -1.64
C TRP A 5 -2.61 -11.87 -0.48
N GLY A 6 -2.31 -13.13 -0.15
CA GLY A 6 -1.48 -13.50 1.00
C GLY A 6 -0.09 -12.84 1.01
N TYR A 7 0.55 -12.68 -0.15
CA TYR A 7 1.88 -12.07 -0.25
C TYR A 7 1.92 -10.59 0.17
N ASN A 8 0.82 -9.84 0.03
CA ASN A 8 0.77 -8.45 0.49
C ASN A 8 0.75 -8.39 2.02
N TYR A 9 0.02 -9.31 2.67
CA TYR A 9 0.05 -9.45 4.13
C TYR A 9 1.45 -9.84 4.61
N GLN A 10 2.12 -10.78 3.94
CA GLN A 10 3.48 -11.20 4.29
C GLN A 10 4.52 -10.08 4.15
N ARG A 11 4.42 -9.26 3.09
CA ARG A 11 5.28 -8.09 2.89
C ARG A 11 5.09 -7.04 3.98
N ILE A 12 3.86 -6.83 4.42
CA ILE A 12 3.58 -5.91 5.52
C ILE A 12 4.04 -6.49 6.85
N ASP A 13 3.86 -7.80 7.10
CA ASP A 13 4.45 -8.47 8.27
C ASP A 13 5.97 -8.30 8.32
N HIS A 14 6.64 -8.42 7.17
CA HIS A 14 8.06 -8.12 7.07
C HIS A 14 8.39 -6.67 7.44
N LYS A 15 7.59 -5.71 6.95
CA LYS A 15 7.76 -4.29 7.32
C LYS A 15 7.51 -4.03 8.82
N LEU A 16 6.59 -4.77 9.43
CA LEU A 16 6.24 -4.66 10.85
C LEU A 16 7.21 -5.43 11.77
N GLY A 17 8.11 -6.26 11.20
CA GLY A 17 9.02 -7.10 11.97
C GLY A 17 8.37 -8.39 12.53
N ASN A 18 7.17 -8.72 12.06
CA ASN A 18 6.44 -9.94 12.46
C ASN A 18 6.89 -11.19 11.69
N GLY A 19 7.76 -11.03 10.70
CA GLY A 19 8.28 -12.10 9.86
C GLY A 19 9.32 -11.64 8.86
N THR A 20 9.82 -12.56 8.04
CA THR A 20 10.73 -12.23 6.93
C THR A 20 10.13 -12.63 5.60
N PHE A 21 9.94 -11.68 4.70
CA PHE A 21 9.48 -11.94 3.34
C PHE A 21 10.69 -12.12 2.41
N PRO A 22 10.83 -13.26 1.72
CA PRO A 22 12.11 -13.68 1.14
C PRO A 22 12.50 -12.89 -0.12
N ASN A 23 11.55 -12.51 -0.97
CA ASN A 23 11.82 -11.72 -2.17
C ASN A 23 10.56 -11.05 -2.71
N LYS A 24 10.64 -9.75 -3.04
CA LYS A 24 9.59 -8.96 -3.71
C LYS A 24 9.03 -9.59 -5.00
N ASN A 25 9.80 -10.44 -5.70
CA ASN A 25 9.38 -11.07 -6.95
C ASN A 25 8.46 -12.30 -6.76
N LYS A 26 8.28 -12.79 -5.53
CA LYS A 26 7.38 -13.90 -5.22
C LYS A 26 5.92 -13.42 -5.11
N THR A 27 5.28 -13.21 -6.25
CA THR A 27 3.88 -12.71 -6.35
C THR A 27 2.90 -13.76 -6.85
N LYS A 28 3.35 -14.96 -7.20
CA LYS A 28 2.48 -16.06 -7.64
C LYS A 28 1.90 -16.78 -6.44
N GLU A 29 0.69 -17.33 -6.60
CA GLU A 29 0.03 -18.16 -5.58
C GLU A 29 0.89 -19.35 -5.15
N THR A 30 1.58 -19.98 -6.11
CA THR A 30 2.53 -21.07 -5.86
C THR A 30 3.73 -20.67 -5.01
N ASP A 31 3.99 -19.38 -4.82
CA ASP A 31 5.11 -18.85 -4.05
C ASP A 31 4.70 -18.40 -2.65
N TYR A 32 3.41 -18.46 -2.32
CA TYR A 32 2.92 -18.14 -1.00
C TYR A 32 3.65 -19.02 0.02
N ASN A 33 4.06 -18.41 1.13
CA ASN A 33 4.76 -19.07 2.23
C ASN A 33 6.17 -19.59 1.92
N LYS A 34 6.58 -19.73 0.65
CA LYS A 34 7.89 -20.28 0.29
C LYS A 34 9.02 -19.37 0.73
N GLY A 35 9.62 -19.69 1.87
CA GLY A 35 10.68 -18.90 2.50
C GLY A 35 10.17 -17.70 3.30
N PHE A 36 8.86 -17.56 3.49
CA PHE A 36 8.31 -16.62 4.46
C PHE A 36 8.47 -17.20 5.86
N THR A 37 9.05 -16.44 6.78
CA THR A 37 9.17 -16.83 8.19
C THR A 37 8.33 -15.93 9.06
N ILE A 38 7.90 -16.45 10.21
CA ILE A 38 7.06 -15.73 11.18
C ILE A 38 7.83 -15.67 12.50
N SER A 39 8.10 -14.45 12.97
CA SER A 39 8.78 -14.18 14.24
C SER A 39 7.81 -13.81 15.36
N SER A 40 6.59 -13.36 15.03
CA SER A 40 5.57 -12.98 16.01
C SER A 40 4.17 -13.42 15.57
N PRO A 41 3.79 -14.70 15.81
CA PRO A 41 2.54 -15.26 15.29
C PRO A 41 1.28 -14.51 15.72
N THR A 42 1.22 -14.02 16.96
CA THR A 42 0.05 -13.29 17.47
C THR A 42 -0.08 -11.89 16.88
N LYS A 43 1.04 -11.27 16.48
CA LYS A 43 1.06 -9.94 15.84
C LYS A 43 0.96 -10.02 14.32
N SER A 44 1.25 -11.18 13.74
CA SER A 44 1.24 -11.41 12.29
C SER A 44 -0.13 -11.07 11.71
N ILE A 45 -0.14 -10.15 10.75
CA ILE A 45 -1.34 -9.83 9.97
C ILE A 45 -1.62 -10.92 8.94
N TYR A 46 -0.62 -11.68 8.49
CA TYR A 46 -0.83 -12.82 7.60
C TYR A 46 -1.60 -13.95 8.28
N LEU A 47 -1.26 -14.28 9.53
CA LEU A 47 -1.99 -15.28 10.31
C LEU A 47 -3.30 -14.73 10.90
N ASN A 48 -3.38 -13.42 11.16
CA ASN A 48 -4.55 -12.76 11.73
C ASN A 48 -5.01 -11.58 10.86
N PRO A 49 -5.66 -11.81 9.71
CA PRO A 49 -5.98 -10.75 8.74
C PRO A 49 -6.77 -9.56 9.30
N ASN A 50 -7.58 -9.77 10.35
CA ASN A 50 -8.32 -8.70 11.02
C ASN A 50 -7.39 -7.63 11.63
N LYS A 51 -6.14 -7.98 11.96
CA LYS A 51 -5.14 -7.01 12.44
C LYS A 51 -4.80 -5.95 11.40
N ALA A 52 -5.03 -6.20 10.11
CA ALA A 52 -4.87 -5.20 9.06
C ALA A 52 -5.88 -4.03 9.19
N LEU A 53 -6.97 -4.23 9.94
CA LEU A 53 -7.97 -3.19 10.23
C LEU A 53 -7.57 -2.34 11.44
N GLU A 54 -6.60 -2.78 12.25
CA GLU A 54 -6.04 -1.97 13.34
C GLU A 54 -5.38 -0.71 12.74
N LYS A 55 -5.65 0.45 13.34
CA LYS A 55 -5.30 1.78 12.80
C LYS A 55 -3.84 1.87 12.37
N GLU A 56 -2.92 1.41 13.22
CA GLU A 56 -1.48 1.49 13.00
C GLU A 56 -1.05 0.62 11.81
N ASN A 57 -1.57 -0.61 11.72
CA ASN A 57 -1.28 -1.54 10.63
C ASN A 57 -1.90 -1.05 9.32
N ALA A 58 -3.14 -0.53 9.36
CA ALA A 58 -3.83 0.04 8.21
C ALA A 58 -3.09 1.24 7.64
N TYR A 59 -2.59 2.13 8.52
CA TYR A 59 -1.78 3.29 8.14
C TYR A 59 -0.47 2.87 7.48
N ILE A 60 0.26 1.93 8.07
CA ILE A 60 1.51 1.42 7.51
C ILE A 60 1.26 0.76 6.15
N GLY A 61 0.25 -0.12 6.06
CA GLY A 61 -0.14 -0.75 4.81
C GLY A 61 -0.44 0.29 3.72
N LEU A 62 -1.21 1.32 4.04
CA LEU A 62 -1.52 2.39 3.08
C LEU A 62 -0.28 3.19 2.69
N VAL A 63 0.36 3.88 3.64
CA VAL A 63 1.37 4.91 3.35
C VAL A 63 2.68 4.29 2.86
N TRP A 64 3.23 3.34 3.61
CA TRP A 64 4.49 2.70 3.20
C TRP A 64 4.30 1.89 1.91
N GLY A 65 3.17 1.21 1.77
CA GLY A 65 2.85 0.45 0.56
C GLY A 65 2.82 1.32 -0.69
N MET A 66 2.17 2.49 -0.63
CA MET A 66 2.12 3.46 -1.73
C MET A 66 3.47 4.12 -2.00
N GLN A 67 4.23 4.47 -0.96
CA GLN A 67 5.55 5.10 -1.10
C GLN A 67 6.59 4.16 -1.72
N LYS A 68 6.53 2.86 -1.42
CA LYS A 68 7.48 1.87 -1.93
C LYS A 68 6.98 1.12 -3.17
N GLY A 69 5.73 1.36 -3.59
CA GLY A 69 5.13 0.71 -4.75
C GLY A 69 4.96 -0.79 -4.54
N ILE A 70 4.57 -1.19 -3.33
CA ILE A 70 4.51 -2.61 -2.96
C ILE A 70 3.46 -3.36 -3.79
N TYR A 71 2.35 -2.71 -4.14
CA TYR A 71 1.22 -3.38 -4.78
C TYR A 71 1.40 -3.60 -6.29
N THR A 72 1.85 -2.57 -7.01
CA THR A 72 1.91 -2.56 -8.48
C THR A 72 3.29 -2.23 -9.04
N SER A 73 4.31 -2.16 -8.18
CA SER A 73 5.64 -1.59 -8.47
C SER A 73 5.68 -0.08 -8.76
N LYS A 74 4.53 0.60 -8.82
CA LYS A 74 4.43 2.04 -9.04
C LYS A 74 4.38 2.78 -7.71
N LYS A 75 5.19 3.81 -7.56
CA LYS A 75 5.24 4.63 -6.34
C LYS A 75 4.39 5.88 -6.51
N ILE A 76 3.90 6.41 -5.40
CA ILE A 76 3.19 7.70 -5.42
C ILE A 76 4.05 8.82 -6.03
N SER A 77 5.36 8.80 -5.78
CA SER A 77 6.33 9.77 -6.32
C SER A 77 6.47 9.75 -7.85
N ASP A 78 6.08 8.66 -8.51
CA ASP A 78 6.13 8.54 -9.98
C ASP A 78 5.08 9.44 -10.66
N TYR A 79 4.04 9.84 -9.90
CA TYR A 79 2.90 10.62 -10.39
C TYR A 79 2.73 11.96 -9.67
N ILE A 80 3.03 12.00 -8.37
CA ILE A 80 2.85 13.19 -7.53
C ILE A 80 4.17 13.49 -6.81
N ASN A 81 4.74 14.66 -7.08
CA ASN A 81 5.97 15.14 -6.47
C ASN A 81 6.04 16.68 -6.53
N ALA A 82 7.18 17.26 -6.17
CA ALA A 82 7.34 18.71 -6.07
C ALA A 82 7.06 19.49 -7.38
N ILE A 83 7.16 18.84 -8.54
CA ILE A 83 7.03 19.49 -9.86
C ILE A 83 5.91 18.89 -10.72
N LYS A 84 5.23 17.83 -10.27
CA LYS A 84 4.24 17.09 -11.04
C LYS A 84 3.09 16.66 -10.13
N ASN A 85 1.86 16.95 -10.56
CA ASN A 85 0.62 16.45 -9.93
C ASN A 85 -0.24 15.72 -10.97
N ASP A 86 -0.04 14.41 -11.12
CA ASP A 86 -0.81 13.56 -12.03
C ASP A 86 -1.75 12.64 -11.23
N TYR A 87 -2.85 13.22 -10.73
CA TYR A 87 -3.80 12.52 -9.86
C TYR A 87 -4.53 11.37 -10.57
N ILE A 88 -4.76 11.49 -11.89
CA ILE A 88 -5.38 10.44 -12.70
C ILE A 88 -4.51 9.18 -12.71
N ASN A 89 -3.23 9.30 -13.11
CA ASN A 89 -2.37 8.13 -13.18
C ASN A 89 -1.87 7.67 -11.81
N ALA A 90 -1.95 8.50 -10.76
CA ALA A 90 -1.65 8.08 -9.39
C ALA A 90 -2.51 6.89 -8.91
N ARG A 91 -3.69 6.66 -9.50
CA ARG A 91 -4.50 5.45 -9.24
C ARG A 91 -3.70 4.15 -9.42
N ARG A 92 -2.73 4.18 -10.34
CA ARG A 92 -1.85 3.06 -10.71
C ARG A 92 -1.01 2.50 -9.56
N VAL A 93 -0.85 3.27 -8.48
CA VAL A 93 -0.12 2.86 -7.27
C VAL A 93 -0.84 1.74 -6.52
N ILE A 94 -2.17 1.72 -6.57
CA ILE A 94 -3.00 0.76 -5.84
C ILE A 94 -3.67 -0.26 -6.79
N ASN A 95 -4.16 0.17 -7.96
CA ASN A 95 -4.80 -0.71 -8.94
C ASN A 95 -4.51 -0.20 -10.36
N GLY A 96 -5.27 -0.55 -11.40
CA GLY A 96 -5.17 0.04 -12.74
C GLY A 96 -5.61 1.51 -12.80
N ILE A 97 -6.52 1.83 -13.71
CA ILE A 97 -7.12 3.17 -13.88
C ILE A 97 -8.62 3.17 -13.60
N ASP A 98 -9.11 2.14 -12.92
CA ASP A 98 -10.49 2.05 -12.47
C ASP A 98 -10.83 3.24 -11.56
N GLN A 99 -11.96 3.90 -11.86
CA GLN A 99 -12.44 5.05 -11.09
C GLN A 99 -11.43 6.21 -10.98
N ALA A 100 -10.42 6.28 -11.85
CA ALA A 100 -9.32 7.24 -11.75
C ALA A 100 -9.81 8.70 -11.74
N ASN A 101 -10.76 9.07 -12.61
CA ASN A 101 -11.35 10.42 -12.64
C ASN A 101 -12.01 10.80 -11.30
N LYS A 102 -12.79 9.87 -10.71
CA LYS A 102 -13.48 10.11 -9.44
C LYS A 102 -12.49 10.31 -8.29
N ILE A 103 -11.45 9.48 -8.24
CA ILE A 103 -10.41 9.55 -7.21
C ILE A 103 -9.53 10.80 -7.41
N ALA A 104 -9.24 11.18 -8.65
CA ALA A 104 -8.54 12.42 -8.96
C ALA A 104 -9.33 13.63 -8.50
N GLY A 105 -10.65 13.68 -8.77
CA GLY A 105 -11.51 14.75 -8.26
C GLY A 105 -11.50 14.88 -6.73
N TYR A 106 -11.40 13.76 -5.99
CA TYR A 106 -11.20 13.83 -4.54
C TYR A 106 -9.85 14.45 -4.15
N ALA A 107 -8.77 14.07 -4.83
CA ALA A 107 -7.43 14.62 -4.58
C ALA A 107 -7.37 16.13 -4.88
N GLU A 108 -7.96 16.56 -6.00
CA GLU A 108 -8.05 17.97 -6.39
C GLU A 108 -8.82 18.80 -5.35
N ASN A 109 -9.96 18.29 -4.86
CA ASN A 109 -10.72 18.93 -3.80
C ASN A 109 -9.88 19.09 -2.52
N PHE A 110 -9.15 18.06 -2.11
CA PHE A 110 -8.26 18.15 -0.95
C PHE A 110 -7.12 19.14 -1.17
N GLU A 111 -6.52 19.20 -2.36
CA GLU A 111 -5.48 20.18 -2.68
C GLU A 111 -6.01 21.62 -2.56
N ILE A 112 -7.19 21.90 -3.13
CA ILE A 112 -7.84 23.21 -3.04
C ILE A 112 -8.08 23.59 -1.57
N LEU A 113 -8.65 22.69 -0.78
CA LEU A 113 -8.94 22.91 0.64
C LEU A 113 -7.67 23.23 1.42
N LEU A 114 -6.61 22.43 1.28
CA LEU A 114 -5.34 22.62 1.99
C LEU A 114 -4.68 23.96 1.64
N ARG A 115 -4.67 24.33 0.35
CA ARG A 115 -4.11 25.63 -0.10
C ARG A 115 -4.91 26.83 0.38
N THR A 116 -6.22 26.64 0.60
CA THR A 116 -7.12 27.71 1.04
C THR A 116 -7.08 27.87 2.55
N SER A 117 -6.94 26.77 3.32
CA SER A 117 -6.88 26.81 4.79
C SER A 117 -5.58 27.38 5.36
N THR A 118 -4.53 27.46 4.53
CA THR A 118 -3.23 28.03 4.92
C THR A 118 -3.12 29.53 4.64
N LYS A 119 -4.19 30.17 4.16
CA LYS A 119 -4.30 31.64 3.99
C LYS A 119 -5.10 32.21 5.16
#